data_AF-A0A499VH40-F1
#
_entry.id   AF-A0A499VH40-F1
#
_cell.length_a   1.000
_cell.length_b   1.000
_cell.length_c   1.000
_cell.angle_alpha   90.00
_cell.angle_beta   90.00
_cell.angle_gamma   90.00
#
_symmetry.space_group_name_H-M   'P 1'
#
loop_
_entity.id
_entity.type
_entity.pdbx_description
1 polymer ?
#
loop_
_entity_poly.entity_id
_entity_poly.type
_entity_poly.pdbx_seq_one_letter_code
_entity_poly.pdbx_strand_id
1 'polypeptide(L)' 'MLAPRERETLRHIAAGRTYLQTARHMGLSKHTVDAYLRRIRAKLNISSTAELTRLAISLGL' A
#
# COMPACT_ATOMS: atom_id res chain seq x y z
N MET A 1 13.61 -2.73 2.84
CA MET A 1 12.89 -2.09 3.96
C MET A 1 11.85 -1.09 3.46
N LEU A 2 10.64 -1.10 4.01
CA LEU A 2 9.57 -0.14 3.68
C LEU A 2 9.64 1.08 4.59
N ALA A 3 9.54 2.28 4.00
CA ALA A 3 9.43 3.53 4.73
C ALA A 3 8.12 3.61 5.55
N PRO A 4 8.04 4.46 6.58
CA PRO A 4 6.85 4.57 7.43
C PRO A 4 5.57 4.84 6.64
N ARG A 5 5.61 5.80 5.70
CA ARG A 5 4.46 6.14 4.84
C ARG A 5 4.07 5.01 3.89
N GLU A 6 5.04 4.28 3.36
CA GLU A 6 4.78 3.11 2.51
C GLU A 6 4.11 1.99 3.30
N ARG A 7 4.55 1.76 4.54
CA ARG A 7 3.96 0.76 5.44
C ARG A 7 2.53 1.13 5.85
N GLU A 8 2.28 2.40 6.11
CA GLU A 8 0.93 2.91 6.40
C GLU A 8 0.00 2.76 5.19
N THR A 9 0.46 3.10 3.99
CA THR A 9 -0.28 2.85 2.75
C THR A 9 -0.61 1.36 2.61
N LEU A 10 0.37 0.48 2.83
CA LEU A 10 0.19 -0.96 2.74
C LEU A 10 -0.87 -1.48 3.71
N ARG A 11 -0.88 -1.01 4.96
CA ARG A 11 -1.92 -1.35 5.96
C ARG A 11 -3.32 -0.98 5.51
N HIS A 12 -3.50 0.20 4.94
CA HIS A 12 -4.81 0.61 4.44
C HIS A 12 -5.29 -0.28 3.30
N ILE A 13 -4.41 -0.67 2.38
CA ILE A 13 -4.75 -1.62 1.31
C ILE A 13 -5.04 -3.03 1.87
N ALA A 14 -4.28 -3.48 2.87
CA ALA A 14 -4.51 -4.74 3.56
C ALA A 14 -5.90 -4.81 4.21
N ALA A 15 -6.34 -3.69 4.80
CA ALA A 15 -7.67 -3.52 5.38
C ALA A 15 -8.79 -3.38 4.32
N GLY A 16 -8.51 -3.62 3.03
CA GLY A 16 -9.50 -3.56 1.94
C GLY A 16 -9.86 -2.15 1.49
N ARG A 17 -9.12 -1.11 1.91
CA ARG A 17 -9.40 0.27 1.48
C ARG A 17 -8.95 0.50 0.05
N THR A 18 -9.74 1.27 -0.69
CA THR A 18 -9.37 1.73 -2.03
C THR A 18 -8.23 2.75 -1.96
N TYR A 19 -7.59 3.02 -3.10
CA TYR A 19 -6.51 4.02 -3.16
C TYR A 19 -7.01 5.43 -2.80
N LEU A 20 -8.26 5.74 -3.17
CA LEU A 20 -8.87 7.02 -2.85
C LEU A 20 -9.19 7.14 -1.35
N GLN A 21 -9.71 6.09 -0.73
CA GLN A 21 -9.94 6.07 0.71
C GLN A 21 -8.63 6.17 1.48
N THR A 22 -7.61 5.40 1.06
CA THR A 22 -6.26 5.47 1.63
C THR A 22 -5.68 6.88 1.55
N ALA A 23 -5.79 7.51 0.38
CA ALA A 23 -5.37 8.89 0.18
C ALA A 23 -6.08 9.86 1.12
N ARG A 24 -7.40 9.75 1.26
CA ARG A 24 -8.19 10.55 2.21
C ARG A 24 -7.75 10.32 3.67
N HIS A 25 -7.57 9.08 4.08
CA HIS A 25 -7.12 8.75 5.44
C HIS A 25 -5.72 9.28 5.75
N MET A 26 -4.82 9.30 4.77
CA MET A 26 -3.45 9.78 4.93
C MET A 26 -3.29 11.29 4.70
N GLY A 27 -4.35 12.01 4.29
CA GLY A 27 -4.26 13.41 3.88
C GLY A 27 -3.43 13.63 2.62
N LEU A 28 -3.42 12.66 1.70
CA LEU A 28 -2.61 12.63 0.49
C LEU A 28 -3.49 12.65 -0.77
N SER A 29 -2.85 12.89 -1.91
CA SER A 29 -3.49 12.66 -3.21
C SER A 29 -3.48 11.18 -3.59
N LYS A 30 -4.46 10.74 -4.40
CA LYS A 30 -4.46 9.39 -4.99
C LYS A 30 -3.17 9.11 -5.77
N HIS A 31 -2.61 10.12 -6.43
CA HIS A 31 -1.36 10.00 -7.18
C HIS A 31 -0.17 9.69 -6.26
N THR A 32 -0.10 10.32 -5.10
CA THR A 32 0.94 10.05 -4.09
C THR A 32 0.85 8.62 -3.55
N VAL A 33 -0.37 8.16 -3.25
CA VAL A 33 -0.61 6.77 -2.81
C VAL A 33 -0.20 5.77 -3.90
N ASP A 34 -0.54 6.05 -5.15
CA ASP A 34 -0.12 5.21 -6.28
C ASP A 34 1.41 5.15 -6.44
N ALA A 35 2.10 6.28 -6.29
CA ALA A 35 3.56 6.32 -6.29
C ALA A 35 4.18 5.50 -5.16
N TYR A 36 3.60 5.53 -3.95
CA TYR A 36 4.02 4.67 -2.85
C TYR A 36 3.78 3.20 -3.17
N LEU A 37 2.61 2.83 -3.72
CA LEU A 37 2.33 1.45 -4.11
C LEU A 37 3.29 0.94 -5.19
N ARG A 38 3.67 1.78 -6.16
CA ARG A 38 4.69 1.42 -7.15
C ARG A 38 6.04 1.15 -6.52
N ARG A 39 6.48 1.98 -5.57
CA ARG A 39 7.74 1.76 -4.84
C ARG A 39 7.69 0.52 -3.95
N ILE A 40 6.57 0.29 -3.26
CA ILE A 40 6.35 -0.91 -2.45
C ILE A 40 6.44 -2.16 -3.32
N ARG A 41 5.73 -2.18 -4.46
CA ARG A 41 5.77 -3.26 -5.45
C ARG A 41 7.19 -3.53 -5.95
N ALA A 42 7.93 -2.49 -6.31
CA ALA A 42 9.32 -2.63 -6.74
C ALA A 42 10.23 -3.19 -5.62
N LYS A 43 10.02 -2.76 -4.37
CA LYS A 43 10.80 -3.23 -3.21
C LYS A 43 10.49 -4.66 -2.80
N LEU A 44 9.25 -5.11 -3.02
CA LEU A 44 8.78 -6.45 -2.65
C LEU A 44 8.77 -7.42 -3.83
N ASN A 45 9.13 -6.94 -5.03
CA ASN A 45 9.07 -7.66 -6.30
C ASN A 45 7.66 -8.23 -6.60
N ILE A 46 6.63 -7.41 -6.39
CA ILE A 46 5.22 -7.80 -6.55
C ILE A 46 4.59 -7.05 -7.73
N SER A 47 3.88 -7.79 -8.58
CA SER A 47 3.28 -7.25 -9.81
C SER A 47 1.82 -6.82 -9.61
N SER A 48 1.11 -7.45 -8.67
CA SER A 48 -0.34 -7.29 -8.53
C SER A 48 -0.78 -6.78 -7.16
N THR A 49 -1.86 -6.00 -7.13
CA THR A 49 -2.52 -5.60 -5.88
C THR A 49 -3.03 -6.80 -5.09
N ALA A 50 -3.45 -7.89 -5.77
CA ALA A 50 -3.92 -9.09 -5.10
C ALA A 50 -2.79 -9.79 -4.32
N GLU A 51 -1.60 -9.85 -4.89
CA GLU A 51 -0.40 -10.34 -4.21
C GLU A 51 0.02 -9.41 -3.07
N LEU A 52 -0.07 -8.10 -3.29
CA LEU A 52 0.21 -7.10 -2.26
C LEU A 52 -0.71 -7.27 -1.05
N THR A 53 -2.02 -7.45 -1.27
CA THR A 53 -3.01 -7.69 -0.21
C THR A 53 -2.73 -9.02 0.50
N ARG A 54 -2.44 -10.10 -0.25
CA ARG A 54 -2.05 -11.40 0.33
C ARG A 54 -0.80 -11.29 1.21
N LEU A 55 0.22 -10.58 0.75
CA LEU A 55 1.45 -10.39 1.50
C LEU A 55 1.20 -9.57 2.77
N ALA A 56 0.37 -8.53 2.69
CA ALA A 56 0.05 -7.73 3.86
C ALA A 56 -0.70 -8.54 4.93
N ILE A 57 -1.65 -9.40 4.51
CA ILE A 57 -2.32 -10.35 5.41
C ILE A 57 -1.31 -11.34 6.01
N SER A 58 -0.41 -11.91 5.18
CA SER A 58 0.64 -12.83 5.63
C SER A 58 1.63 -12.20 6.60
N LEU A 59 1.83 -10.88 6.53
CA LEU A 59 2.70 -10.12 7.43
C LEU A 59 1.98 -9.71 8.73
N GLY A 60 0.70 -10.05 8.90
CA GLY A 60 -0.11 -9.68 10.06
C GLY A 60 -0.35 -8.16 10.17
N LEU A 61 -0.36 -7.47 9.03
CA LEU A 61 -0.49 -6.01 8.95
C LEU A 61 -1.94 -5.52 8.94
#